data_AF-A0A6N0JIR4-F1
#
_entry.id   AF-A0A6N0JIR4-F1
#
_cell.length_a   1.000
_cell.length_b   1.000
_cell.length_c   1.000
_cell.angle_alpha   90.00
_cell.angle_beta   90.00
_cell.angle_gamma   90.00
#
_symmetry.space_group_name_H-M   'P 1'
#
loop_
_entity.id
_entity.type
_entity.pdbx_description
1 polymer ?
#
loop_
_entity_poly.entity_id
_entity_poly.type
_entity_poly.pdbx_seq_one_letter_code
_entity_poly.pdbx_strand_id
1 'polypeptide(L)'
;MPDARDEILAECALAFAGNSEDCNKYVKAVSGPFFDPDLFTGPGMNADAIVALLRASTDWTSLGFSHDQAIENAKAGKFVVAGMTSAELQSTNGHLAVVAGDDGQMSGRVRVPICYAGSLNAAARVQRKRVSETFGAQVARDGRISYFARDVQTLPATLAVSRLVDELRGVRIPTTEMALAPVEPKRIRKAAGKPKAKKGKRGN
;
A
#
# COMPACT_ATOMS: atom_id res chain seq x y z
N MET A 1 -25.27 -6.48 11.39
CA MET A 1 -23.84 -6.73 11.13
C MET A 1 -23.08 -5.56 11.72
N PRO A 2 -21.88 -5.75 12.30
CA PRO A 2 -21.03 -4.62 12.69
C PRO A 2 -20.90 -3.66 11.51
N ASP A 3 -20.91 -2.37 11.80
CA ASP A 3 -20.65 -1.35 10.77
C ASP A 3 -19.19 -1.55 10.28
N ALA A 4 -18.93 -1.49 8.97
CA ALA A 4 -17.59 -1.67 8.40
C ALA A 4 -16.55 -0.74 9.06
N ARG A 5 -17.01 0.44 9.47
CA ARG A 5 -16.25 1.38 10.30
C ARG A 5 -15.74 0.75 11.60
N ASP A 6 -16.60 0.06 12.34
CA ASP A 6 -16.27 -0.54 13.63
C ASP A 6 -15.30 -1.72 13.45
N GLU A 7 -15.43 -2.48 12.36
CA GLU A 7 -14.47 -3.53 11.99
C GLU A 7 -13.08 -2.95 11.69
N ILE A 8 -13.00 -1.87 10.91
CA ILE A 8 -11.74 -1.17 10.63
C ILE A 8 -11.11 -0.64 11.93
N LEU A 9 -11.92 -0.05 12.83
CA LEU A 9 -11.43 0.46 14.11
C LEU A 9 -10.92 -0.65 15.03
N ALA A 10 -11.61 -1.79 15.07
CA ALA A 10 -11.19 -2.96 15.82
C ALA A 10 -9.87 -3.51 15.27
N GLU A 11 -9.74 -3.64 13.95
CA GLU A 11 -8.51 -4.12 13.32
C GLU A 11 -7.34 -3.15 13.52
N CYS A 12 -7.58 -1.84 13.42
CA CYS A 12 -6.58 -0.82 13.76
C CYS A 12 -6.05 -1.02 15.19
N ALA A 13 -6.95 -1.20 16.16
CA ALA A 13 -6.56 -1.40 17.55
C ALA A 13 -5.79 -2.71 17.76
N LEU A 14 -6.23 -3.80 17.13
CA LEU A 14 -5.62 -5.13 17.22
C LEU A 14 -4.21 -5.15 16.62
N ALA A 15 -4.05 -4.63 15.42
CA ALA A 15 -2.78 -4.66 14.69
C ALA A 15 -1.70 -3.75 15.31
N PHE A 16 -2.08 -2.76 16.12
CA PHE A 16 -1.16 -1.74 16.62
C PHE A 16 -0.03 -2.33 17.48
N ALA A 17 -0.34 -3.21 18.43
CA ALA A 17 0.66 -3.74 19.35
C ALA A 17 1.82 -4.45 18.64
N GLY A 18 1.55 -5.18 17.56
CA GLY A 18 2.56 -5.93 16.80
C GLY A 18 3.25 -5.15 15.67
N ASN A 19 2.73 -3.98 15.30
CA ASN A 19 3.16 -3.25 14.11
C ASN A 19 3.40 -1.75 14.34
N SER A 20 3.27 -1.24 15.57
CA SER A 20 3.42 0.19 15.90
C SER A 20 4.79 0.79 15.55
N GLU A 21 5.81 -0.02 15.30
CA GLU A 21 7.16 0.46 15.02
C GLU A 21 7.44 0.77 13.54
N ASP A 22 6.50 0.47 12.64
CA ASP A 22 6.68 0.65 11.19
C ASP A 22 5.32 1.01 10.55
N CYS A 23 5.25 2.16 9.89
CA CYS A 23 4.01 2.66 9.30
C CYS A 23 3.49 1.78 8.15
N ASN A 24 4.36 1.30 7.25
CA ASN A 24 3.94 0.46 6.14
C ASN A 24 3.62 -0.95 6.61
N LYS A 25 4.34 -1.49 7.59
CA LYS A 25 3.99 -2.79 8.20
C LYS A 25 2.61 -2.71 8.88
N TYR A 26 2.36 -1.61 9.61
CA TYR A 26 1.07 -1.36 10.25
C TYR A 26 -0.08 -1.29 9.24
N VAL A 27 0.03 -0.46 8.20
CA VAL A 27 -1.03 -0.34 7.18
C VAL A 27 -1.30 -1.66 6.48
N LYS A 28 -0.26 -2.43 6.14
CA LYS A 28 -0.40 -3.77 5.54
C LYS A 28 -1.19 -4.72 6.42
N ALA A 29 -0.85 -4.77 7.72
CA ALA A 29 -1.54 -5.62 8.68
C ALA A 29 -3.03 -5.25 8.77
N VAL A 30 -3.33 -3.95 8.90
CA VAL A 30 -4.71 -3.47 9.01
C VAL A 30 -5.50 -3.68 7.72
N SER A 31 -4.86 -3.60 6.55
CA SER A 31 -5.55 -3.78 5.26
C SER A 31 -5.87 -5.25 4.94
N GLY A 32 -5.12 -6.20 5.50
CA GLY A 32 -5.19 -7.62 5.15
C GLY A 32 -6.59 -8.24 5.23
N PRO A 33 -7.39 -7.97 6.28
CA PRO A 33 -8.75 -8.52 6.38
C PRO A 33 -9.76 -7.94 5.39
N PHE A 34 -9.48 -6.78 4.77
CA PHE A 34 -10.45 -6.03 3.97
C PHE A 34 -10.23 -6.10 2.46
N PHE A 35 -9.09 -6.63 2.02
CA PHE A 35 -8.67 -6.59 0.63
C PHE A 35 -7.96 -7.88 0.23
N ASP A 36 -7.60 -7.97 -1.05
CA ASP A 36 -6.75 -9.04 -1.57
C ASP A 36 -5.48 -9.19 -0.71
N PRO A 37 -5.09 -10.42 -0.32
CA PRO A 37 -3.89 -10.66 0.47
C PRO A 37 -2.59 -10.17 -0.19
N ASP A 38 -2.58 -9.98 -1.51
CA ASP A 38 -1.42 -9.46 -2.24
C ASP A 38 -1.37 -7.92 -2.28
N LEU A 39 -2.37 -7.24 -1.72
CA LEU A 39 -2.34 -5.78 -1.59
C LEU A 39 -1.14 -5.36 -0.73
N PHE A 40 -0.25 -4.56 -1.32
CA PHE A 40 0.99 -4.04 -0.71
C PHE A 40 2.07 -5.08 -0.34
N THR A 41 2.01 -6.31 -0.86
CA THR A 41 2.99 -7.38 -0.52
C THR A 41 4.19 -7.46 -1.47
N GLY A 42 4.18 -6.73 -2.59
CA GLY A 42 5.28 -6.73 -3.54
C GLY A 42 6.64 -6.29 -2.95
N PRO A 43 7.77 -6.76 -3.53
CA PRO A 43 9.10 -6.36 -3.09
C PRO A 43 9.29 -4.84 -3.17
N GLY A 44 9.85 -4.24 -2.12
CA GLY A 44 10.05 -2.80 -2.06
C GLY A 44 8.81 -1.96 -1.75
N MET A 45 7.68 -2.58 -1.32
CA MET A 45 6.50 -1.86 -0.83
C MET A 45 6.74 -1.18 0.52
N ASN A 46 7.58 -0.15 0.53
CA ASN A 46 7.70 0.82 1.59
C ASN A 46 6.59 1.88 1.50
N ALA A 47 6.58 2.84 2.43
CA ALA A 47 5.57 3.90 2.46
C ALA A 47 5.47 4.70 1.16
N ASP A 48 6.60 5.09 0.56
CA ASP A 48 6.61 5.85 -0.70
C ASP A 48 5.96 5.09 -1.84
N ALA A 49 6.31 3.81 -1.97
CA ALA A 49 5.80 2.96 -3.02
C ALA A 49 4.29 2.67 -2.84
N ILE A 50 3.82 2.56 -1.59
CA ILE A 50 2.39 2.47 -1.28
C ILE A 50 1.68 3.76 -1.69
N VAL A 51 2.19 4.94 -1.35
CA VAL A 51 1.59 6.22 -1.80
C VAL A 51 1.56 6.32 -3.33
N ALA A 52 2.63 5.91 -4.02
CA ALA A 52 2.68 5.88 -5.48
C ALA A 52 1.61 4.93 -6.07
N LEU A 53 1.45 3.73 -5.49
CA LEU A 53 0.41 2.78 -5.88
C LEU A 53 -0.99 3.38 -5.68
N LEU A 54 -1.26 3.96 -4.50
CA LEU A 54 -2.54 4.59 -4.18
C LEU A 54 -2.91 5.72 -5.16
N ARG A 55 -1.91 6.49 -5.62
CA ARG A 55 -2.10 7.56 -6.62
C ARG A 55 -2.38 7.04 -8.03
N ALA A 56 -1.77 5.91 -8.40
CA ALA A 56 -1.89 5.33 -9.74
C ALA A 56 -3.09 4.37 -9.87
N SER A 57 -3.63 3.88 -8.75
CA SER A 57 -4.67 2.87 -8.72
C SER A 57 -6.04 3.43 -9.06
N THR A 58 -6.77 2.74 -9.95
CA THR A 58 -8.19 3.02 -10.23
C THR A 58 -9.12 2.52 -9.13
N ASP A 59 -8.66 1.58 -8.31
CA ASP A 59 -9.45 1.01 -7.21
C ASP A 59 -9.55 1.93 -5.99
N TRP A 60 -8.68 2.93 -5.90
CA TRP A 60 -8.61 3.86 -4.78
C TRP A 60 -9.10 5.22 -5.24
N THR A 61 -10.09 5.75 -4.54
CA THR A 61 -10.56 7.11 -4.77
C THR A 61 -9.62 8.08 -4.07
N SER A 62 -8.94 8.92 -4.85
CA SER A 62 -8.18 10.05 -4.30
C SER A 62 -9.14 11.09 -3.73
N LEU A 63 -8.96 11.44 -2.45
CA LEU A 63 -9.67 12.53 -1.78
C LEU A 63 -8.82 13.82 -1.76
N GLY A 64 -7.73 13.83 -2.52
CA GLY A 64 -6.75 14.91 -2.54
C GLY A 64 -6.19 15.17 -1.14
N PHE A 65 -6.27 16.43 -0.70
CA PHE A 65 -5.75 16.89 0.59
C PHE A 65 -6.86 17.27 1.59
N SER A 66 -8.11 16.87 1.33
CA SER A 66 -9.26 17.29 2.13
C SER A 66 -9.41 16.46 3.41
N HIS A 67 -9.16 17.10 4.56
CA HIS A 67 -9.39 16.51 5.88
C HIS A 67 -10.85 16.09 6.08
N ASP A 68 -11.80 16.93 5.67
CA ASP A 68 -13.22 16.65 5.89
C ASP A 68 -13.70 15.47 5.04
N GLN A 69 -13.27 15.38 3.76
CA GLN A 69 -13.60 14.20 2.94
C GLN A 69 -13.01 12.91 3.52
N ALA A 70 -11.78 12.96 4.07
CA ALA A 70 -11.18 11.81 4.71
C ALA A 70 -11.99 11.35 5.94
N ILE A 71 -12.44 12.29 6.77
CA ILE A 71 -13.29 12.01 7.93
C ILE A 71 -14.64 11.43 7.50
N GLU A 72 -15.31 12.05 6.54
CA GLU A 72 -16.62 11.61 6.06
C GLU A 72 -16.58 10.20 5.46
N ASN A 73 -15.57 9.90 4.63
CA ASN A 73 -15.42 8.56 4.04
C ASN A 73 -15.09 7.50 5.10
N ALA A 74 -14.25 7.81 6.08
CA ALA A 74 -13.96 6.88 7.16
C ALA A 74 -15.18 6.64 8.07
N LYS A 75 -15.98 7.70 8.33
CA LYS A 75 -17.26 7.58 9.04
C LYS A 75 -18.28 6.75 8.27
N ALA A 76 -18.24 6.79 6.94
CA ALA A 76 -19.07 5.98 6.06
C ALA A 76 -18.58 4.52 5.91
N GLY A 77 -17.57 4.10 6.69
CA GLY A 77 -17.06 2.72 6.67
C GLY A 77 -16.09 2.40 5.53
N LYS A 78 -15.60 3.41 4.80
CA LYS A 78 -14.52 3.20 3.84
C LYS A 78 -13.17 3.07 4.54
N PHE A 79 -12.28 2.27 3.96
CA PHE A 79 -10.89 2.23 4.39
C PHE A 79 -10.17 3.46 3.84
N VAL A 80 -9.70 4.33 4.74
CA VAL A 80 -9.05 5.59 4.36
C VAL A 80 -7.60 5.60 4.81
N VAL A 81 -6.68 5.77 3.84
CA VAL A 81 -5.24 5.90 4.09
C VAL A 81 -4.83 7.36 3.90
N ALA A 82 -4.16 7.90 4.92
CA ALA A 82 -3.42 9.13 4.84
C ALA A 82 -1.96 8.81 4.48
N GLY A 83 -1.35 9.54 3.55
CA GLY A 83 0.00 9.25 3.10
C GLY A 83 0.76 10.46 2.58
N MET A 84 2.06 10.46 2.83
CA MET A 84 3.03 11.37 2.23
C MET A 84 4.32 10.62 1.91
N THR A 85 4.95 10.95 0.79
CA THR A 85 6.25 10.39 0.41
C THR A 85 7.39 11.01 1.25
N SER A 86 8.54 10.35 1.26
CA SER A 86 9.79 10.83 1.87
C SER A 86 10.15 12.24 1.39
N ALA A 87 10.04 12.48 0.08
CA ALA A 87 10.31 13.77 -0.54
C ALA A 87 9.33 14.86 -0.07
N GLU A 88 8.04 14.55 0.04
CA GLU A 88 7.02 15.48 0.55
C GLU A 88 7.25 15.82 2.02
N LEU A 89 7.66 14.83 2.83
CA LEU A 89 7.98 15.01 4.23
C LEU A 89 9.35 15.62 4.49
N GLN A 90 10.22 15.69 3.47
CA GLN A 90 11.63 16.03 3.62
C GLN A 90 12.32 15.12 4.66
N SER A 91 12.02 13.82 4.59
CA SER A 91 12.48 12.77 5.49
C SER A 91 13.16 11.66 4.70
N THR A 92 13.83 10.73 5.39
CA THR A 92 14.40 9.53 4.76
C THR A 92 13.34 8.55 4.27
N ASN A 93 12.18 8.52 4.93
CA ASN A 93 11.08 7.60 4.62
C ASN A 93 9.77 8.38 4.51
N GLY A 94 8.89 7.92 3.63
CA GLY A 94 7.49 8.31 3.64
C GLY A 94 6.78 7.85 4.91
N HIS A 95 5.55 8.27 5.06
CA HIS A 95 4.73 7.94 6.21
C HIS A 95 3.28 7.70 5.82
N LEU A 96 2.65 6.76 6.53
CA LEU A 96 1.28 6.34 6.29
C LEU A 96 0.52 6.28 7.61
N ALA A 97 -0.79 6.53 7.54
CA ALA A 97 -1.71 6.30 8.64
C ALA A 97 -3.06 5.81 8.11
N VAL A 98 -3.79 5.08 8.94
CA VAL A 98 -5.20 4.74 8.67
C VAL A 98 -6.08 5.74 9.41
N VAL A 99 -6.95 6.43 8.69
CA VAL A 99 -7.90 7.39 9.28
C VAL A 99 -8.99 6.62 10.02
N ALA A 100 -9.19 6.97 11.28
CA ALA A 100 -10.27 6.47 12.10
C ALA A 100 -11.57 7.17 11.70
N GLY A 101 -12.68 6.43 11.62
CA GLY A 101 -14.01 6.99 11.39
C GLY A 101 -14.57 7.77 12.58
N ASP A 102 -13.73 8.47 13.35
CA ASP A 102 -14.16 9.35 14.43
C ASP A 102 -14.43 10.76 13.91
N ASP A 103 -15.07 11.59 14.74
CA ASP A 103 -15.05 13.02 14.49
C ASP A 103 -13.63 13.58 14.54
N GLY A 104 -13.24 14.30 13.49
CA GLY A 104 -11.97 15.01 13.47
C GLY A 104 -11.85 16.00 14.62
N GLN A 105 -10.63 16.24 15.07
CA GLN A 105 -10.33 17.16 16.16
C GLN A 105 -9.54 18.37 15.66
N MET A 106 -9.64 19.48 16.40
CA MET A 106 -8.91 20.70 16.04
C MET A 106 -7.41 20.54 16.27
N SER A 107 -6.63 20.92 15.26
CA SER A 107 -5.20 21.15 15.32
C SER A 107 -4.97 22.64 15.02
N GLY A 108 -4.92 23.46 16.08
CA GLY A 108 -5.03 24.91 15.95
C GLY A 108 -6.40 25.31 15.42
N ARG A 109 -6.46 25.92 14.23
CA ARG A 109 -7.71 26.35 13.58
C ARG A 109 -8.22 25.41 12.49
N VAL A 110 -7.53 24.30 12.25
CA VAL A 110 -7.90 23.32 11.21
C VAL A 110 -8.40 22.05 11.89
N ARG A 111 -9.58 21.59 11.50
CA ARG A 111 -10.07 20.26 11.90
C ARG A 111 -9.31 19.21 11.11
N VAL A 112 -8.75 18.22 11.79
CA VAL A 112 -7.95 17.16 11.17
C VAL A 112 -8.49 15.78 11.56
N PRO A 113 -8.30 14.75 10.72
CA PRO A 113 -8.77 13.41 11.03
C PRO A 113 -8.08 12.82 12.27
N ILE A 114 -8.79 11.93 12.94
CA ILE A 114 -8.20 10.99 13.91
C ILE A 114 -7.66 9.79 13.14
N CYS A 115 -6.55 9.20 13.57
CA CYS A 115 -5.90 8.11 12.87
C CYS A 115 -5.17 7.16 13.82
N TYR A 116 -4.74 6.05 13.24
CA TYR A 116 -3.76 5.14 13.80
C TYR A 116 -2.55 5.08 12.86
N ALA A 117 -1.35 5.10 13.41
CA ALA A 117 -0.13 4.97 12.64
C ALA A 117 0.98 4.33 13.47
N GLY A 118 1.61 3.30 12.90
CA GLY A 118 2.95 2.90 13.32
C GLY A 118 4.00 3.91 12.81
N SER A 119 5.20 3.93 13.39
CA SER A 119 6.31 4.76 12.92
C SER A 119 7.65 4.29 13.49
N LEU A 120 8.71 4.45 12.70
CA LEU A 120 10.08 4.29 13.18
C LEU A 120 10.43 5.36 14.24
N ASN A 121 9.78 6.53 14.19
CA ASN A 121 9.87 7.54 15.24
C ASN A 121 8.82 7.29 16.32
N ALA A 122 9.25 6.96 17.53
CA ALA A 122 8.37 6.67 18.66
C ALA A 122 7.34 7.78 18.95
N ALA A 123 7.72 9.06 18.78
CA ALA A 123 6.82 10.19 19.02
C ALA A 123 5.69 10.31 17.98
N ALA A 124 5.89 9.74 16.79
CA ALA A 124 4.90 9.74 15.71
C ALA A 124 4.01 8.48 15.74
N ARG A 125 4.23 7.54 16.65
CA ARG A 125 3.34 6.37 16.83
C ARG A 125 2.06 6.84 17.51
N VAL A 126 0.92 6.68 16.85
CA VAL A 126 -0.36 7.17 17.36
C VAL A 126 -1.43 6.10 17.30
N GLN A 127 -2.20 5.99 18.38
CA GLN A 127 -3.38 5.16 18.47
C GLN A 127 -4.57 6.08 18.72
N ARG A 128 -5.49 6.17 17.76
CA ARG A 128 -6.69 7.01 17.83
C ARG A 128 -6.40 8.46 18.23
N LYS A 129 -5.35 9.06 17.65
CA LYS A 129 -4.98 10.48 17.85
C LYS A 129 -5.05 11.27 16.56
N ARG A 130 -4.82 12.58 16.62
CA ARG A 130 -4.88 13.42 15.41
C ARG A 130 -3.80 13.02 14.41
N VAL A 131 -4.11 13.08 13.12
CA VAL A 131 -3.10 12.92 12.05
C VAL A 131 -1.98 13.96 12.15
N SER A 132 -2.26 15.11 12.77
CA SER A 132 -1.28 16.16 13.06
C SER A 132 -0.22 15.75 14.09
N GLU A 133 -0.48 14.74 14.92
CA GLU A 133 0.50 14.22 15.88
C GLU A 133 1.48 13.24 15.24
N THR A 134 1.11 12.62 14.11
CA THR A 134 1.97 11.64 13.42
C THR A 134 2.70 12.22 12.20
N PHE A 135 2.06 13.11 11.43
CA PHE A 135 2.68 13.82 10.30
C PHE A 135 3.28 15.19 10.68
N GLY A 136 2.98 15.69 11.89
CA GLY A 136 3.37 17.02 12.36
C GLY A 136 2.28 18.08 12.16
N ALA A 137 2.15 18.97 13.15
CA ALA A 137 1.04 19.89 13.23
C ALA A 137 1.00 20.97 12.14
N GLN A 138 2.18 21.36 11.64
CA GLN A 138 2.26 22.31 10.52
C GLN A 138 1.85 21.65 9.21
N VAL A 139 2.40 20.45 8.93
CA VAL A 139 2.08 19.65 7.72
C VAL A 139 0.59 19.41 7.58
N ALA A 140 -0.09 19.01 8.67
CA ALA A 140 -1.53 18.81 8.65
C ALA A 140 -2.30 20.12 8.42
N ARG A 141 -1.91 21.23 9.07
CA ARG A 141 -2.58 22.53 8.91
C ARG A 141 -2.40 23.12 7.51
N ASP A 142 -1.28 22.85 6.87
CA ASP A 142 -0.98 23.32 5.51
C ASP A 142 -1.65 22.47 4.42
N GLY A 143 -2.43 21.45 4.78
CA GLY A 143 -3.16 20.61 3.82
C GLY A 143 -2.23 19.83 2.90
N ARG A 144 -1.14 19.27 3.43
CA ARG A 144 -0.13 18.57 2.62
C ARG A 144 -0.25 17.05 2.61
N ILE A 145 -1.18 16.49 3.39
CA ILE A 145 -1.38 15.05 3.55
C ILE A 145 -2.35 14.56 2.49
N SER A 146 -1.93 13.60 1.65
CA SER A 146 -2.83 12.99 0.67
C SER A 146 -3.70 11.93 1.32
N TYR A 147 -4.97 11.86 0.90
CA TYR A 147 -5.93 10.88 1.40
C TYR A 147 -6.50 10.02 0.26
N PHE A 148 -6.65 8.74 0.52
CA PHE A 148 -7.15 7.76 -0.42
C PHE A 148 -8.19 6.89 0.27
N ALA A 149 -9.35 6.71 -0.35
CA ALA A 149 -10.44 5.91 0.19
C ALA A 149 -10.77 4.74 -0.74
N ARG A 150 -11.12 3.61 -0.14
CA ARG A 150 -11.63 2.44 -0.87
C ARG A 150 -12.72 1.76 -0.04
N ASP A 151 -13.77 1.30 -0.73
CA ASP A 151 -14.79 0.46 -0.10
C ASP A 151 -14.16 -0.88 0.30
N VAL A 152 -14.43 -1.32 1.52
CA VAL A 152 -13.90 -2.61 2.00
C VAL A 152 -14.50 -3.76 1.19
N GLN A 153 -13.66 -4.72 0.82
CA GLN A 153 -14.10 -5.95 0.18
C GLN A 153 -14.42 -6.95 1.29
N THR A 154 -15.45 -6.68 2.08
CA THR A 154 -15.97 -7.69 3.00
C THR A 154 -16.61 -8.80 2.15
N LEU A 155 -15.81 -9.78 1.73
CA LEU A 155 -16.38 -11.04 1.26
C LEU A 155 -17.17 -11.60 2.44
N PRO A 156 -18.44 -12.02 2.26
CA PRO A 156 -19.17 -12.66 3.34
C PRO A 156 -18.31 -13.83 3.86
N ALA A 157 -18.24 -13.96 5.18
CA ALA A 157 -17.38 -14.90 5.91
C ALA A 157 -17.45 -16.37 5.43
N THR A 158 -18.38 -16.71 4.55
CA THR A 158 -18.49 -17.99 3.85
C THR A 158 -17.27 -18.32 2.97
N LEU A 159 -16.54 -17.35 2.41
CA LEU A 159 -15.35 -17.66 1.59
C LEU A 159 -14.06 -17.85 2.40
N ALA A 160 -13.97 -17.27 3.60
CA ALA A 160 -12.88 -17.57 4.53
C ALA A 160 -12.95 -19.03 5.01
N VAL A 161 -14.17 -19.55 5.20
CA VAL A 161 -14.40 -20.98 5.48
C VAL A 161 -14.07 -21.84 4.26
N SER A 162 -14.46 -21.44 3.03
CA SER A 162 -14.06 -22.21 1.82
C SER A 162 -12.55 -22.26 1.64
N ARG A 163 -11.80 -21.17 1.87
CA ARG A 163 -10.33 -21.19 1.76
C ARG A 163 -9.68 -22.06 2.83
N LEU A 164 -10.15 -21.98 4.08
CA LEU A 164 -9.67 -22.86 5.15
C LEU A 164 -10.00 -24.33 4.86
N VAL A 165 -11.18 -24.60 4.30
CA VAL A 165 -11.62 -25.94 3.89
C VAL A 165 -10.84 -26.46 2.67
N ASP A 166 -10.50 -25.62 1.70
CA ASP A 166 -9.68 -25.99 0.54
C ASP A 166 -8.22 -26.24 0.92
N GLU A 167 -7.70 -25.47 1.88
CA GLU A 167 -6.36 -25.63 2.46
C GLU A 167 -6.28 -26.90 3.35
N LEU A 168 -7.30 -27.17 4.17
CA LEU A 168 -7.44 -28.43 4.94
C LEU A 168 -7.70 -29.66 4.06
N ARG A 169 -8.33 -29.49 2.88
CA ARG A 169 -8.57 -30.57 1.91
C ARG A 169 -7.39 -30.80 0.95
N GLY A 170 -6.32 -30.00 1.06
CA GLY A 170 -5.14 -30.13 0.20
C GLY A 170 -5.43 -29.85 -1.28
N VAL A 171 -6.50 -29.13 -1.60
CA VAL A 171 -6.84 -28.73 -2.97
C VAL A 171 -5.92 -27.58 -3.34
N ARG A 172 -4.72 -27.91 -3.82
CA ARG A 172 -3.89 -26.95 -4.54
C ARG A 172 -4.69 -26.50 -5.75
N ILE A 173 -5.27 -25.31 -5.68
CA ILE A 173 -5.67 -24.59 -6.90
C ILE A 173 -4.35 -24.42 -7.67
N PRO A 174 -4.20 -25.02 -8.87
CA PRO A 174 -2.99 -24.83 -9.64
C PRO A 174 -2.92 -23.35 -9.98
N THR A 175 -1.94 -22.65 -9.38
CA THR A 175 -1.41 -21.41 -9.92
C THR A 175 -1.08 -21.71 -11.36
N THR A 176 -1.71 -21.00 -12.29
CA THR A 176 -1.57 -21.22 -13.73
C THR A 176 -0.09 -21.40 -14.05
N GLU A 177 0.20 -22.63 -14.43
CA GLU A 177 1.54 -23.19 -14.49
C GLU A 177 2.40 -22.40 -15.47
N MET A 178 3.68 -22.31 -15.14
CA MET A 178 4.74 -22.28 -16.13
C MET A 178 4.44 -23.23 -17.28
N ALA A 179 3.97 -22.71 -18.42
CA ALA A 179 4.21 -23.35 -19.70
C ALA A 179 5.50 -22.77 -20.29
N LEU A 180 6.63 -23.11 -19.66
CA LEU A 180 7.92 -23.19 -20.35
C LEU A 180 7.84 -24.42 -21.25
N ALA A 181 7.53 -24.21 -22.53
CA ALA A 181 7.70 -25.24 -23.54
C ALA A 181 9.21 -25.40 -23.87
N PRO A 182 9.64 -26.61 -24.28
CA PRO A 182 11.02 -27.05 -24.15
C PRO A 182 11.92 -26.55 -25.28
N VAL A 183 13.19 -26.31 -24.93
CA VAL A 183 14.30 -26.23 -25.88
C VAL A 183 14.61 -27.64 -26.37
N GLU A 184 14.58 -27.86 -27.69
CA GLU A 184 15.36 -28.92 -28.32
C GLU A 184 16.11 -28.43 -29.58
N PRO A 185 17.25 -29.08 -29.93
CA PRO A 185 18.36 -28.44 -30.62
C PRO A 185 18.59 -28.99 -32.05
N LYS A 186 19.59 -28.37 -32.73
CA LYS A 186 20.28 -28.74 -34.00
C LYS A 186 19.87 -27.83 -35.17
N ARG A 187 20.79 -27.18 -35.89
CA ARG A 187 21.94 -27.78 -36.57
C ARG A 187 23.08 -26.77 -36.75
N ILE A 188 24.28 -27.20 -36.39
CA ILE A 188 25.55 -26.66 -36.86
C ILE A 188 25.64 -26.82 -38.38
N ARG A 189 25.98 -25.74 -39.09
CA ARG A 189 26.71 -25.82 -40.37
C ARG A 189 27.92 -24.89 -40.30
N LYS A 190 29.10 -25.49 -40.26
CA LYS A 190 30.42 -24.83 -40.39
C LYS A 190 30.94 -25.03 -41.81
N ALA A 191 31.72 -24.03 -42.24
CA ALA A 191 32.72 -24.04 -43.33
C ALA A 191 32.16 -23.91 -44.77
N ALA A 192 32.78 -23.21 -45.72
CA ALA A 192 34.11 -22.59 -45.82
C ALA A 192 34.11 -21.52 -46.95
N GLY A 193 35.04 -20.56 -46.91
CA GLY A 193 35.41 -19.77 -48.09
C GLY A 193 35.90 -18.34 -47.85
N LYS A 194 37.14 -18.17 -47.36
CA LYS A 194 37.98 -16.96 -47.56
C LYS A 194 38.66 -17.07 -48.96
N PRO A 195 39.45 -16.10 -49.45
CA PRO A 195 39.57 -14.65 -49.18
C PRO A 195 39.68 -13.80 -50.48
N LYS A 196 39.72 -12.46 -50.37
CA LYS A 196 40.80 -11.64 -50.99
C LYS A 196 40.76 -10.18 -50.54
N ALA A 197 41.96 -9.68 -50.25
CA ALA A 197 42.29 -8.33 -49.82
C ALA A 197 42.49 -7.36 -50.99
N LYS A 198 42.36 -6.05 -50.76
CA LYS A 198 43.35 -5.04 -51.18
C LYS A 198 43.07 -3.65 -50.60
N LYS A 199 44.11 -3.10 -49.94
CA LYS A 199 44.65 -1.72 -49.92
C LYS A 199 43.65 -0.54 -49.78
N GLY A 200 43.76 0.41 -48.86
CA GLY A 200 44.94 1.01 -48.22
C GLY A 200 45.35 2.33 -48.88
N LYS A 201 45.02 3.48 -48.26
CA LYS A 201 45.72 4.81 -48.28
C LYS A 201 44.84 5.82 -47.52
N ARG A 202 45.16 6.29 -46.29
CA ARG A 202 46.08 7.37 -45.87
C ARG A 202 45.87 8.72 -46.59
N GLY A 203 45.35 9.68 -45.81
CA GLY A 203 45.84 11.06 -45.61
C GLY A 203 46.03 11.98 -46.82
N ASN A 204 45.33 13.11 -46.83
CA ASN A 204 45.87 14.40 -46.39
C ASN A 204 44.71 15.30 -45.96
#